data_AF-A0A970QM23-F1
#
_entry.id   AF-A0A970QM23-F1
#
_cell.length_a   1.000
_cell.length_b   1.000
_cell.length_c   1.000
_cell.angle_alpha   90.00
_cell.angle_beta   90.00
_cell.angle_gamma   90.00
#
_symmetry.space_group_name_H-M   'P 1'
#
loop_
_entity.id
_entity.type
_entity.pdbx_description
1 polymer ?
#
loop_
_entity_poly.entity_id
_entity_poly.type
_entity_poly.pdbx_seq_one_letter_code
_entity_poly.pdbx_strand_id
1 'polypeptide(L)'
;MRTHQDLYEIAANSRDCLESLLTQAHRESLNADASDQNTSIVALGRENGAIVHAVLLQDEQRPELYILAAYPHVNPIEAVVLYADEKAQILNAWCLEQGMAPPEQGEEEGDVPYLGRMVSWIRNNTQDSAGDILTDLIREQLLAAFDAANELEDALSELSDLAQGIVRPAPQDDAD
;
A
#
# COMPACT_ATOMS: atom_id res chain seq x y z
N MET A 1 -2.38 1.35 30.02
CA MET A 1 -2.54 1.06 28.58
C MET A 1 -3.86 0.37 28.36
N ARG A 2 -4.56 0.75 27.30
CA ARG A 2 -5.76 0.09 26.77
C ARG A 2 -5.42 -1.31 26.29
N THR A 3 -6.37 -2.22 26.44
CA THR A 3 -6.29 -3.60 25.94
C THR A 3 -6.56 -3.65 24.44
N HIS A 4 -6.23 -4.75 23.75
CA HIS A 4 -6.60 -4.92 22.34
C HIS A 4 -8.12 -4.87 22.14
N GLN A 5 -8.91 -5.37 23.11
CA GLN A 5 -10.37 -5.26 23.10
C GLN A 5 -10.83 -3.79 23.15
N ASP A 6 -10.25 -2.97 24.02
CA ASP A 6 -10.57 -1.54 24.08
C ASP A 6 -10.23 -0.83 22.76
N LEU A 7 -9.11 -1.19 22.13
CA LEU A 7 -8.69 -0.62 20.85
C LEU A 7 -9.61 -1.07 19.71
N TYR A 8 -10.02 -2.33 19.71
CA TYR A 8 -11.00 -2.87 18.75
C TYR A 8 -12.32 -2.09 18.82
N GLU A 9 -12.85 -1.90 20.03
CA GLU A 9 -14.10 -1.16 20.23
C GLU A 9 -14.00 0.29 19.76
N ILE A 10 -12.85 0.95 19.98
CA ILE A 10 -12.62 2.31 19.48
C ILE A 10 -12.63 2.33 17.94
N ALA A 11 -11.89 1.41 17.31
CA ALA A 11 -11.82 1.34 15.86
C ALA A 11 -13.17 0.98 15.22
N ALA A 12 -13.87 -0.01 15.76
CA ALA A 12 -15.19 -0.43 15.29
C ALA A 12 -16.25 0.67 15.43
N ASN A 13 -16.14 1.55 16.44
CA ASN A 13 -17.04 2.69 16.61
C ASN A 13 -16.64 3.93 15.79
N SER A 14 -15.48 3.90 15.13
CA SER A 14 -14.92 5.05 14.40
C SER A 14 -14.63 4.73 12.93
N ARG A 15 -15.34 3.74 12.35
CA ARG A 15 -15.05 3.20 11.01
C ARG A 15 -14.96 4.27 9.94
N ASP A 16 -16.00 5.09 9.77
CA ASP A 16 -16.02 6.14 8.75
C ASP A 16 -14.82 7.09 8.85
N CYS A 17 -14.41 7.43 10.07
CA CYS A 17 -13.24 8.27 10.33
C CYS A 17 -11.96 7.54 9.92
N LEU A 18 -11.81 6.28 10.31
CA LEU A 18 -10.64 5.47 9.98
C LEU A 18 -10.54 5.19 8.48
N GLU A 19 -11.62 4.83 7.81
CA GLU A 19 -11.66 4.63 6.35
C GLU A 19 -11.19 5.90 5.62
N SER A 20 -11.69 7.07 6.02
CA SER A 20 -11.25 8.35 5.45
C SER A 20 -9.75 8.60 5.68
N LEU A 21 -9.21 8.24 6.85
CA LEU A 21 -7.80 8.42 7.16
C LEU A 21 -6.91 7.41 6.44
N LEU A 22 -7.36 6.17 6.23
CA LEU A 22 -6.65 5.16 5.45
C LEU A 22 -6.54 5.61 3.99
N THR A 23 -7.63 6.10 3.39
CA THR A 23 -7.60 6.68 2.03
C THR A 23 -6.64 7.87 1.95
N GLN A 24 -6.63 8.74 2.97
CA GLN A 24 -5.71 9.86 3.01
C GLN A 24 -4.25 9.41 3.12
N ALA A 25 -3.95 8.48 4.02
CA ALA A 25 -2.61 7.96 4.25
C ALA A 25 -2.06 7.26 2.99
N HIS A 26 -2.87 6.46 2.32
CA HIS A 26 -2.51 5.82 1.05
C HIS A 26 -2.28 6.86 -0.07
N ARG A 27 -3.09 7.92 -0.12
CA ARG A 27 -2.86 9.02 -1.06
C ARG A 27 -1.56 9.76 -0.81
N GLU A 28 -1.25 10.03 0.45
CA GLU A 28 0.00 10.67 0.82
C GLU A 28 1.20 9.81 0.47
N SER A 29 1.11 8.49 0.66
CA SER A 29 2.20 7.56 0.36
C SER A 29 2.53 7.46 -1.14
N LEU A 30 1.56 7.71 -2.02
CA LEU A 30 1.76 7.68 -3.48
C LEU A 30 2.09 9.06 -4.10
N ASN A 31 1.94 10.14 -3.34
CA ASN A 31 2.23 11.51 -3.79
C ASN A 31 3.65 11.99 -3.43
N ALA A 32 4.41 11.19 -2.67
CA ALA A 32 5.76 11.57 -2.25
C ALA A 32 6.75 11.37 -3.41
N ASP A 33 7.26 12.48 -3.96
CA ASP A 33 8.15 12.46 -5.13
C ASP A 33 9.49 11.72 -4.92
N ALA A 34 9.92 11.56 -3.67
CA ALA A 34 10.99 10.65 -3.26
C ALA A 34 11.22 10.83 -1.76
N SER A 35 10.75 9.88 -0.94
CA SER A 35 11.47 9.55 0.29
C SER A 35 11.12 8.14 0.71
N ASP A 36 11.97 7.19 0.35
CA ASP A 36 11.95 5.79 0.80
C ASP A 36 12.06 5.63 2.34
N GLN A 37 12.12 6.77 3.05
CA GLN A 37 12.30 6.88 4.49
C GLN A 37 11.03 7.31 5.23
N ASN A 38 9.91 7.56 4.53
CA ASN A 38 8.67 7.99 5.17
C ASN A 38 7.58 6.92 5.06
N THR A 39 6.71 6.86 6.07
CA THR A 39 5.55 5.98 6.10
C THR A 39 4.36 6.75 6.66
N SER A 40 3.29 6.87 5.88
CA SER A 40 2.01 7.39 6.40
C SER A 40 1.32 6.28 7.18
N ILE A 41 0.90 6.57 8.41
CA ILE A 41 0.27 5.60 9.30
C ILE A 41 -1.09 6.07 9.78
N VAL A 42 -1.98 5.11 10.00
CA VAL A 42 -3.20 5.31 10.80
C VAL A 42 -3.10 4.42 12.03
N ALA A 43 -3.27 5.01 13.21
CA ALA A 43 -3.00 4.35 14.48
C ALA A 43 -3.95 4.79 15.60
N LEU A 44 -3.94 4.04 16.69
CA LEU A 44 -4.65 4.35 17.92
C LEU A 44 -3.66 4.57 19.08
N GLY A 45 -3.86 5.62 19.86
CA GLY A 45 -3.10 5.85 21.09
C GLY A 45 -3.40 4.78 22.14
N ARG A 46 -2.38 4.03 22.57
CA ARG A 46 -2.51 2.94 23.54
C ARG A 46 -2.88 3.43 24.94
N GLU A 47 -2.72 4.71 25.24
CA GLU A 47 -3.07 5.27 26.55
C GLU A 47 -4.47 5.88 26.57
N ASN A 48 -4.78 6.73 25.59
CA ASN A 48 -6.00 7.53 25.57
C ASN A 48 -7.04 7.04 24.55
N GLY A 49 -6.65 6.20 23.58
CA GLY A 49 -7.51 5.75 22.50
C GLY A 49 -7.70 6.77 21.38
N ALA A 50 -6.86 7.82 21.32
CA ALA A 50 -6.95 8.83 20.28
C ALA A 50 -6.62 8.22 18.91
N ILE A 51 -7.40 8.56 17.89
CA ILE A 51 -7.08 8.22 16.50
C ILE A 51 -5.98 9.17 16.04
N VAL A 52 -4.92 8.60 15.46
CA VAL A 52 -3.73 9.31 15.01
C VAL A 52 -3.51 9.01 13.54
N HIS A 53 -3.35 10.06 12.75
CA HIS A 53 -2.84 10.00 11.40
C HIS A 53 -1.54 10.82 11.37
N ALA A 54 -0.44 10.19 10.94
CA ALA A 54 0.89 10.80 10.99
C ALA A 54 1.80 10.21 9.91
N VAL A 55 2.85 10.95 9.57
CA VAL A 55 3.98 10.44 8.78
C VAL A 55 5.13 10.17 9.74
N LEU A 56 5.64 8.94 9.71
CA LEU A 56 6.82 8.52 10.48
C LEU A 56 8.03 8.41 9.58
N LEU A 57 9.20 8.70 10.13
CA LEU A 57 10.47 8.31 9.52
C LEU A 57 10.69 6.80 9.70
N GLN A 58 11.46 6.16 8.81
CA GLN A 58 11.73 4.71 8.79
C GLN A 58 12.24 4.17 10.14
N ASP A 59 13.01 4.96 10.86
CA ASP A 59 13.61 4.58 12.14
C ASP A 59 12.83 5.13 13.36
N GLU A 60 11.72 5.85 13.15
CA GLU A 60 10.93 6.44 14.22
C GLU A 60 10.08 5.38 14.92
N GLN A 61 10.34 5.15 16.21
CA GLN A 61 9.55 4.24 17.03
C GLN A 61 8.51 4.99 17.85
N ARG A 62 7.25 4.54 17.76
CA ARG A 62 6.09 5.10 18.47
C ARG A 62 5.39 4.04 19.32
N PRO A 63 6.03 3.54 20.40
CA PRO A 63 5.51 2.44 21.21
C PRO A 63 4.18 2.78 21.92
N GLU A 64 3.87 4.06 22.06
CA GLU A 64 2.61 4.55 22.60
C GLU A 64 1.44 4.42 21.61
N LEU A 65 1.70 4.03 20.36
CA LEU A 65 0.70 3.82 19.32
C LEU A 65 0.50 2.33 19.01
N TYR A 66 -0.73 1.98 18.64
CA TYR A 66 -1.05 0.73 17.96
C TYR A 66 -1.35 1.07 16.49
N ILE A 67 -0.48 0.63 15.59
CA ILE A 67 -0.60 0.92 14.16
C ILE A 67 -1.67 0.00 13.57
N LEU A 68 -2.72 0.58 12.99
CA LEU A 68 -3.76 -0.15 12.27
C LEU A 68 -3.34 -0.41 10.83
N ALA A 69 -2.73 0.59 10.19
CA ALA A 69 -2.19 0.47 8.84
C ALA A 69 -0.97 1.38 8.67
N ALA A 70 -0.09 0.96 7.76
CA ALA A 70 1.12 1.68 7.41
C ALA A 70 1.31 1.63 5.89
N TYR A 71 1.52 2.79 5.29
CA TYR A 71 1.69 2.98 3.86
C TYR A 71 3.06 3.62 3.60
N PRO A 72 4.08 2.81 3.26
CA PRO A 72 5.40 3.32 2.90
C PRO A 72 5.31 4.27 1.73
N HIS A 73 6.02 5.38 1.81
CA HIS A 73 6.12 6.34 0.71
C HIS A 73 7.02 5.72 -0.35
N VAL A 74 6.41 5.35 -1.47
CA VAL A 74 7.08 4.67 -2.57
C VAL A 74 6.69 5.34 -3.87
N ASN A 75 7.56 5.24 -4.87
CA ASN A 75 7.16 5.64 -6.21
C ASN A 75 5.93 4.81 -6.63
N PRO A 76 4.85 5.39 -7.19
CA PRO A 76 3.68 4.63 -7.64
C PRO A 76 4.02 3.45 -8.56
N ILE A 77 5.09 3.60 -9.34
CA ILE A 77 5.60 2.54 -10.19
C ILE A 77 6.17 1.36 -9.36
N GLU A 78 6.88 1.64 -8.27
CA GLU A 78 7.36 0.63 -7.33
C GLU A 78 6.21 0.05 -6.49
N ALA A 79 5.14 0.81 -6.24
CA ALA A 79 3.93 0.26 -5.63
C ALA A 79 3.27 -0.80 -6.52
N VAL A 80 3.25 -0.62 -7.85
CA VAL A 80 2.73 -1.65 -8.77
C VAL A 80 3.49 -2.97 -8.67
N VAL A 81 4.81 -2.90 -8.47
CA VAL A 81 5.68 -4.06 -8.22
C VAL A 81 5.26 -4.80 -6.94
N LEU A 82 4.66 -4.14 -5.95
CA LEU A 82 4.21 -4.77 -4.69
C LEU A 82 2.82 -5.43 -4.76
N TYR A 83 2.01 -5.19 -5.80
CA TYR A 83 0.60 -5.62 -5.89
C TYR A 83 0.27 -6.39 -7.19
N ALA A 84 1.04 -7.44 -7.51
CA ALA A 84 1.57 -7.64 -8.85
C ALA A 84 0.70 -8.28 -9.97
N ASP A 85 -0.49 -8.83 -9.77
CA ASP A 85 -1.14 -9.59 -10.88
C ASP A 85 -1.98 -8.75 -11.86
N GLU A 86 -2.94 -7.95 -11.40
CA GLU A 86 -3.83 -7.19 -12.30
C GLU A 86 -3.11 -6.01 -12.98
N LYS A 87 -1.94 -5.62 -12.47
CA LYS A 87 -1.29 -4.35 -12.78
C LYS A 87 -0.17 -4.45 -13.82
N ALA A 88 0.35 -5.66 -14.07
CA ALA A 88 1.24 -5.95 -15.21
C ALA A 88 0.53 -5.79 -16.57
N GLN A 89 -0.76 -6.06 -16.63
CA GLN A 89 -1.57 -5.88 -17.85
C GLN A 89 -1.70 -4.41 -18.24
N ILE A 90 -1.82 -3.50 -17.27
CA ILE A 90 -1.97 -2.06 -17.49
C ILE A 90 -0.71 -1.48 -18.15
N LEU A 91 0.46 -1.83 -17.62
CA LEU A 91 1.75 -1.41 -18.16
C LEU A 91 2.00 -1.97 -19.57
N ASN A 92 1.61 -3.23 -19.81
CA ASN A 92 1.72 -3.85 -21.13
C ASN A 92 0.78 -3.18 -22.15
N ALA A 93 -0.49 -2.96 -21.78
CA ALA A 93 -1.47 -2.28 -22.62
C ALA A 93 -1.03 -0.87 -23.01
N TRP A 94 -0.49 -0.09 -22.06
CA TRP A 94 0.02 1.25 -22.34
C TRP A 94 1.21 1.22 -23.33
N CYS A 95 2.14 0.28 -23.16
CA CYS A 95 3.25 0.14 -24.11
C CYS A 95 2.75 -0.17 -25.53
N LEU A 96 1.77 -1.07 -25.67
CA LEU A 96 1.16 -1.39 -26.96
C LEU A 96 0.47 -0.18 -27.59
N GLU A 97 -0.23 0.65 -26.81
CA GLU A 97 -0.86 1.89 -27.29
C GLU A 97 0.15 2.92 -27.82
N GLN A 98 1.35 2.95 -27.26
CA GLN A 98 2.44 3.79 -27.74
C GLN A 98 3.19 3.19 -28.95
N GLY A 99 2.73 2.05 -29.49
CA GLY A 99 3.40 1.36 -30.60
C GLY A 99 4.72 0.69 -30.20
N MET A 100 4.88 0.43 -28.91
CA MET A 100 6.08 -0.10 -28.29
C MET A 100 5.90 -1.57 -27.90
N ALA A 101 6.95 -2.38 -28.03
CA ALA A 101 6.97 -3.76 -27.59
C ALA A 101 7.72 -3.86 -26.25
N PRO A 102 7.03 -3.99 -25.11
CA PRO A 102 7.69 -4.15 -23.82
C PRO A 102 8.43 -5.49 -23.76
N PRO A 103 9.38 -5.66 -22.82
CA PRO A 103 10.00 -6.95 -22.58
C PRO A 103 8.93 -7.99 -22.22
N GLU A 104 9.10 -9.23 -22.66
CA GLU A 104 8.24 -10.35 -22.24
C GLU A 104 8.67 -10.85 -20.85
N GLN A 105 7.71 -11.33 -20.07
CA GLN A 105 7.96 -12.00 -18.80
C GLN A 105 8.55 -13.38 -19.10
N GLY A 106 9.71 -13.68 -18.53
CA GLY A 106 10.30 -15.02 -18.63
C GLY A 106 9.45 -16.05 -17.87
N GLU A 107 9.44 -17.31 -18.33
CA GLU A 107 8.67 -18.40 -17.70
C GLU A 107 9.07 -18.66 -16.21
N GLU A 108 10.29 -18.28 -15.82
CA GLU A 108 10.80 -18.36 -14.43
C GLU A 108 10.90 -16.98 -13.75
N GLU A 109 10.46 -15.92 -14.41
CA GLU A 109 10.55 -14.54 -13.90
C GLU A 109 9.30 -14.21 -13.08
N GLY A 110 9.47 -14.02 -11.77
CA GLY A 110 8.37 -13.53 -10.91
C GLY A 110 7.92 -12.11 -11.30
N ASP A 111 6.69 -11.77 -10.96
CA ASP A 111 6.04 -10.51 -11.41
C ASP A 111 6.81 -9.27 -10.94
N VAL A 112 7.40 -9.34 -9.75
CA VAL A 112 8.21 -8.27 -9.15
C VAL A 112 9.44 -7.91 -10.02
N PRO A 113 10.36 -8.86 -10.33
CA PRO A 113 11.44 -8.66 -11.30
C PRO A 113 10.98 -8.17 -12.67
N TYR A 114 9.89 -8.75 -13.19
CA TYR A 114 9.37 -8.44 -14.52
C TYR A 114 8.88 -6.99 -14.62
N LEU A 115 8.06 -6.56 -13.66
CA LEU A 115 7.55 -5.19 -13.57
C LEU A 115 8.69 -4.17 -13.44
N GLY A 116 9.70 -4.43 -12.59
CA GLY A 116 10.87 -3.56 -12.46
C GLY A 116 11.66 -3.40 -13.78
N ARG A 117 11.75 -4.47 -14.57
CA ARG A 117 12.34 -4.45 -15.92
C ARG A 117 11.49 -3.65 -16.91
N MET A 118 10.18 -3.84 -16.90
CA MET A 118 9.25 -3.12 -17.78
C MET A 118 9.30 -1.61 -17.50
N VAL A 119 9.38 -1.21 -16.24
CA VAL A 119 9.57 0.18 -15.81
C VAL A 119 10.88 0.76 -16.32
N SER A 120 11.98 0.04 -16.10
CA SER A 120 13.30 0.45 -16.57
C SER A 120 13.33 0.58 -18.08
N TRP A 121 12.65 -0.32 -18.79
CA TRP A 121 12.49 -0.28 -20.23
C TRP A 121 11.71 0.96 -20.68
N ILE A 122 10.59 1.29 -20.03
CA ILE A 122 9.80 2.49 -20.36
C ILE A 122 10.62 3.76 -20.13
N ARG A 123 11.30 3.90 -18.99
CA ARG A 123 12.15 5.08 -18.71
C ARG A 123 13.28 5.26 -19.74
N ASN A 124 13.85 4.15 -20.22
CA ASN A 124 14.95 4.19 -21.19
C ASN A 124 14.48 4.42 -22.64
N ASN A 125 13.22 4.10 -22.97
CA ASN A 125 12.69 4.16 -24.34
C ASN A 125 11.65 5.25 -24.55
N THR A 126 11.30 6.01 -23.51
CA THR A 126 10.36 7.13 -23.59
C THR A 126 11.01 8.43 -23.13
N GLN A 127 10.52 9.57 -23.63
CA GLN A 127 10.98 10.88 -23.15
C GLN A 127 10.54 11.09 -21.71
N ASP A 128 11.26 11.89 -20.92
CA ASP A 128 10.99 12.11 -19.48
C ASP A 128 9.50 12.40 -19.19
N SER A 129 8.82 13.16 -20.05
CA SER A 129 7.38 13.47 -19.93
C SER A 129 6.44 12.26 -20.00
N ALA A 130 6.84 11.17 -20.64
CA ALA A 130 6.02 9.96 -20.74
C ALA A 130 6.18 9.06 -19.51
N GLY A 131 7.35 9.10 -18.85
CA GLY A 131 7.54 8.47 -17.55
C GLY A 131 6.66 9.11 -16.48
N ASP A 132 6.59 10.44 -16.45
CA ASP A 132 5.73 11.19 -15.53
C ASP A 132 4.23 10.88 -15.76
N ILE A 133 3.78 10.87 -17.02
CA ILE A 133 2.39 10.50 -17.38
C ILE A 133 2.07 9.08 -16.91
N LEU A 134 3.00 8.14 -17.05
CA LEU A 134 2.79 6.77 -16.62
C LEU A 134 2.73 6.66 -15.08
N THR A 135 3.61 7.36 -14.37
CA THR A 135 3.57 7.45 -12.90
C THR A 135 2.22 8.00 -12.43
N ASP A 136 1.72 9.04 -13.09
CA ASP A 136 0.42 9.65 -12.79
C ASP A 136 -0.75 8.68 -13.05
N LEU A 137 -0.77 8.02 -14.22
CA LEU A 137 -1.79 7.02 -14.56
C LEU A 137 -1.83 5.84 -13.59
N ILE A 138 -0.65 5.35 -13.19
CA ILE A 138 -0.53 4.28 -12.20
C ILE A 138 -1.02 4.76 -10.84
N ARG A 139 -0.61 5.97 -10.42
CA ARG A 139 -1.07 6.56 -9.16
C ARG A 139 -2.59 6.64 -9.12
N GLU A 140 -3.21 7.17 -10.17
CA GLU A 140 -4.67 7.29 -10.27
C GLU A 140 -5.37 5.93 -10.16
N GLN A 141 -4.83 4.90 -10.80
CA GLN A 141 -5.40 3.55 -10.73
C GLN A 141 -5.22 2.90 -9.36
N LEU A 142 -4.05 3.05 -8.71
CA LEU A 142 -3.83 2.58 -7.35
C LEU A 142 -4.81 3.24 -6.37
N LEU A 143 -5.03 4.56 -6.50
CA LEU A 143 -6.00 5.29 -5.70
C LEU A 143 -7.45 4.87 -5.96
N ALA A 144 -7.79 4.54 -7.21
CA ALA A 144 -9.13 4.10 -7.58
C ALA A 144 -9.43 2.66 -7.12
N ALA A 145 -8.42 1.80 -7.10
CA ALA A 145 -8.53 0.41 -6.68
C ALA A 145 -8.44 0.21 -5.15
N PHE A 146 -8.02 1.23 -4.40
CA PHE A 146 -7.87 1.15 -2.95
C PHE A 146 -9.23 1.05 -2.24
N ASP A 147 -9.47 -0.09 -1.56
CA ASP A 147 -10.65 -0.33 -0.75
C ASP A 147 -10.35 -0.17 0.74
N ALA A 148 -10.55 1.05 1.24
CA ALA A 148 -10.32 1.38 2.66
C ALA A 148 -11.21 0.58 3.63
N ALA A 149 -12.40 0.14 3.18
CA ALA A 149 -13.33 -0.58 4.03
C ALA A 149 -12.86 -2.02 4.26
N ASN A 150 -12.35 -2.67 3.20
CA ASN A 150 -11.75 -3.99 3.28
C ASN A 150 -10.46 -3.97 4.11
N GLU A 151 -9.58 -3.01 3.87
CA GLU A 151 -8.34 -2.81 4.66
C GLU A 151 -8.63 -2.62 6.16
N LEU A 152 -9.66 -1.85 6.50
CA LEU A 152 -10.07 -1.67 7.89
C LEU A 152 -10.66 -2.95 8.48
N GLU A 153 -11.41 -3.73 7.70
CA GLU A 153 -11.96 -5.00 8.15
C GLU A 153 -10.87 -6.02 8.48
N ASP A 154 -9.83 -6.11 7.65
CA ASP A 154 -8.66 -6.95 7.89
C ASP A 154 -7.93 -6.53 9.18
N ALA A 155 -7.64 -5.23 9.34
CA ALA A 155 -7.00 -4.70 10.55
C ALA A 155 -7.84 -4.93 11.82
N LEU A 156 -9.17 -4.81 11.73
CA LEU A 156 -10.08 -5.09 12.84
C LEU A 156 -10.13 -6.58 13.16
N SER A 157 -10.08 -7.45 12.16
CA SER A 157 -10.01 -8.90 12.33
C SER A 157 -8.73 -9.29 13.07
N GLU A 158 -7.57 -8.77 12.65
CA GLU A 158 -6.29 -9.01 13.34
C GLU A 158 -6.32 -8.51 14.80
N LEU A 159 -6.84 -7.30 15.02
CA LEU A 159 -6.94 -6.73 16.36
C LEU A 159 -7.90 -7.54 17.26
N SER A 160 -8.99 -8.06 16.70
CA SER A 160 -9.91 -8.98 17.38
C SER A 160 -9.23 -10.31 17.74
N ASP A 161 -8.45 -10.89 16.83
CA ASP A 161 -7.69 -12.11 17.11
C ASP A 161 -6.69 -11.89 18.25
N LEU A 162 -5.96 -10.78 18.22
CA LEU A 162 -5.03 -10.39 19.29
C LEU A 162 -5.74 -10.15 20.62
N ALA A 163 -6.98 -9.66 20.62
CA ALA A 163 -7.80 -9.53 21.82
C ALA A 163 -8.22 -10.89 22.39
N GLN A 164 -8.40 -11.89 21.53
CA GLN A 164 -8.75 -13.26 21.91
C GLN A 164 -7.52 -14.16 22.16
N GLY A 165 -6.30 -13.64 21.95
CA GLY A 165 -5.06 -14.40 22.07
C GLY A 165 -4.84 -15.41 20.94
N ILE A 166 -5.51 -15.22 19.81
CA ILE A 166 -5.37 -16.04 18.61
C ILE A 166 -4.18 -15.53 17.81
N VAL A 167 -3.28 -16.45 17.41
CA VAL A 167 -2.19 -16.16 16.47
C VAL A 167 -2.56 -16.85 15.17
N ARG A 168 -2.96 -16.08 14.15
CA ARG A 168 -3.17 -16.66 12.82
C ARG A 168 -1.81 -17.06 12.24
N PRO A 169 -1.70 -18.24 11.60
CA PRO A 169 -0.56 -18.50 10.73
C PRO A 169 -0.52 -17.42 9.64
N ALA A 170 0.69 -17.06 9.18
CA ALA A 170 0.83 -16.16 8.04
C ALA A 170 -0.05 -16.66 6.88
N PRO A 171 -0.65 -15.76 6.08
CA PRO A 171 -1.36 -16.18 4.88
C PRO A 171 -0.44 -17.11 4.11
N GLN A 172 -0.91 -18.35 3.91
CA GLN A 172 -0.22 -19.24 3.00
C GLN A 172 -0.48 -18.66 1.63
N ASP A 173 0.57 -18.27 0.89
CA ASP A 173 0.43 -18.06 -0.55
C ASP A 173 -0.27 -19.30 -1.09
N ASP A 174 -1.47 -19.11 -1.64
CA ASP A 174 -2.19 -20.17 -2.33
C ASP A 174 -1.30 -20.63 -3.48
N ALA A 175 -0.55 -21.68 -3.22
CA ALA A 175 0.16 -22.43 -4.24
C ALA A 175 -0.86 -23.33 -4.92
N ASP A 176 -1.58 -22.79 -5.90
CA ASP A 176 -2.31 -23.58 -6.91
C ASP A 176 -2.21 -22.92 -8.30
#